data_AF-A0A410QBS5-F1
#
_entry.id   AF-A0A410QBS5-F1
#
_cell.length_a   1.000
_cell.length_b   1.000
_cell.length_c   1.000
_cell.angle_alpha   90.00
_cell.angle_beta   90.00
_cell.angle_gamma   90.00
#
_symmetry.space_group_name_H-M   'P 1'
#
loop_
_entity.id
_entity.type
_entity.pdbx_description
1 polymer ?
#
loop_
_entity_poly.entity_id
_entity_poly.type
_entity_poly.pdbx_seq_one_letter_code
_entity_poly.pdbx_strand_id
1 'polypeptide(L)'
;MSFLDKKLHQQYLAFNKEFYESASKYHPTSEQIKLIYKDIPLNYVYNYENLWFYLQPQHLDLPLQGWKIHISAITENKSEILKTVAKICFSKNLSFKFLADEIDFRILANKMINRGSSNKFITIYPINEKEFKDVIEILYEKLKDYNGPYILSDLRYKDCKVLYYRYGGIRKYEVLTFMGEKDLRIIDPNGNEIEDRRVAYWNPPYWIKDPFQIDETSNV
;
A
#
# COMPACT_ATOMS: atom_id res chain seq x y z
N MET A 1 -26.75 8.16 30.60
CA MET A 1 -25.79 8.81 29.68
C MET A 1 -24.76 7.77 29.27
N SER A 2 -25.00 7.10 28.15
CA SER A 2 -24.15 6.03 27.63
C SER A 2 -22.95 6.66 26.94
N PHE A 3 -21.74 6.31 27.39
CA PHE A 3 -20.49 6.66 26.73
C PHE A 3 -20.53 6.03 25.32
N LEU A 4 -20.81 6.84 24.29
CA LEU A 4 -20.47 6.45 22.92
C LEU A 4 -18.99 6.07 22.93
N ASP A 5 -18.71 4.83 22.54
CA ASP A 5 -17.37 4.33 22.36
C ASP A 5 -16.60 5.33 21.50
N LYS A 6 -15.54 5.94 22.08
CA LYS A 6 -14.72 6.97 21.42
C LYS A 6 -14.23 6.51 20.04
N LYS A 7 -14.16 5.19 19.84
CA LYS A 7 -13.80 4.52 18.59
C LYS A 7 -14.82 4.75 17.47
N LEU A 8 -16.11 4.64 17.79
CA LEU A 8 -17.22 4.82 16.86
C LEU A 8 -17.43 6.32 16.55
N HIS A 9 -17.28 7.17 17.56
CA HIS A 9 -17.44 8.63 17.46
C HIS A 9 -16.55 9.27 16.38
N GLN A 10 -15.26 8.92 16.31
CA GLN A 10 -14.35 9.50 15.30
C GLN A 10 -14.53 8.90 13.90
N GLN A 11 -15.07 7.68 13.78
CA GLN A 11 -15.43 7.11 12.48
C GLN A 11 -16.56 7.92 11.83
N TYR A 12 -17.53 8.39 12.62
CA TYR A 12 -18.61 9.26 12.12
C TYR A 12 -18.12 10.67 11.71
N LEU A 13 -17.14 11.24 12.42
CA LEU A 13 -16.56 12.55 12.08
C LEU A 13 -15.64 12.53 10.86
N ALA A 14 -15.19 11.36 10.41
CA ALA A 14 -14.38 11.24 9.19
C ALA A 14 -15.17 11.66 7.93
N PHE A 15 -16.50 11.47 7.98
CA PHE A 15 -17.44 11.73 6.89
C PHE A 15 -18.05 13.13 6.93
N ASN A 16 -18.20 13.73 8.12
CA ASN A 16 -18.73 15.09 8.27
C ASN A 16 -18.16 15.77 9.53
N LYS A 17 -17.66 17.00 9.41
CA LYS A 17 -17.00 17.73 10.52
C LYS A 17 -17.99 18.30 11.54
N GLU A 18 -19.26 18.46 11.16
CA GLU A 18 -20.28 19.14 11.99
C GLU A 18 -21.38 18.17 12.48
N PHE A 19 -21.58 17.04 11.80
CA PHE A 19 -22.62 16.05 12.16
C PHE A 19 -22.08 14.62 12.19
N TYR A 20 -22.70 13.75 12.98
CA TYR A 20 -22.39 12.32 12.99
C TYR A 20 -23.03 11.65 11.76
N GLU A 21 -22.27 11.44 10.69
CA GLU A 21 -22.77 10.75 9.49
C GLU A 21 -22.13 9.37 9.32
N SER A 22 -22.96 8.35 9.11
CA SER A 22 -22.51 6.97 8.91
C SER A 22 -21.86 6.80 7.54
N ALA A 23 -20.86 5.91 7.46
CA ALA A 23 -20.21 5.51 6.21
C ALA A 23 -21.19 5.13 5.08
N SER A 24 -22.40 4.66 5.43
CA SER A 24 -23.46 4.32 4.48
C SER A 24 -24.07 5.51 3.71
N LYS A 25 -23.84 6.76 4.14
CA LYS A 25 -24.25 7.96 3.39
C LYS A 25 -23.11 8.58 2.58
N TYR A 26 -21.88 8.08 2.74
CA TYR A 26 -20.73 8.63 2.04
C TYR A 26 -20.72 8.21 0.57
N HIS A 27 -20.53 9.19 -0.33
CA HIS A 27 -20.39 8.96 -1.76
C HIS A 27 -18.96 9.29 -2.16
N PRO A 28 -18.11 8.29 -2.46
CA PRO A 28 -16.73 8.53 -2.84
C PRO A 28 -16.65 9.44 -4.06
N THR A 29 -15.90 10.54 -3.95
CA THR A 29 -15.81 11.56 -4.99
C THR A 29 -14.87 11.16 -6.13
N SER A 30 -14.03 10.14 -5.90
CA SER A 30 -13.09 9.56 -6.87
C SER A 30 -12.18 10.60 -7.53
N GLU A 31 -11.87 11.70 -6.83
CA GLU A 31 -11.08 12.82 -7.37
C GLU A 31 -9.70 12.38 -7.82
N GLN A 32 -9.07 11.47 -7.09
CA GLN A 32 -7.76 10.92 -7.42
C GLN A 32 -7.80 10.11 -8.73
N ILE A 33 -8.89 9.40 -9.03
CA ILE A 33 -9.05 8.65 -10.28
C ILE A 33 -9.05 9.61 -11.49
N LYS A 34 -9.72 10.76 -11.37
CA LYS A 34 -9.80 11.77 -12.44
C LYS A 34 -8.42 12.30 -12.85
N LEU A 35 -7.44 12.26 -11.94
CA LEU A 35 -6.08 12.74 -12.21
C LEU A 35 -5.31 11.88 -13.22
N ILE A 36 -5.65 10.60 -13.33
CA ILE A 36 -4.91 9.64 -14.15
C ILE A 36 -5.78 8.97 -15.22
N TYR A 37 -7.11 9.12 -15.15
CA TYR A 37 -8.06 8.37 -15.99
C TYR A 37 -7.76 8.45 -17.49
N LYS A 38 -7.36 9.63 -17.98
CA LYS A 38 -7.06 9.86 -19.40
C LYS A 38 -5.74 9.21 -19.85
N ASP A 39 -4.87 8.90 -18.90
CA ASP A 39 -3.54 8.33 -19.16
C ASP A 39 -3.51 6.81 -18.98
N ILE A 40 -4.63 6.19 -18.55
CA ILE A 40 -4.73 4.73 -18.40
C ILE A 40 -4.58 4.07 -19.78
N PRO A 41 -3.55 3.24 -19.99
CA PRO A 41 -3.36 2.56 -21.27
C PRO A 41 -4.48 1.55 -21.57
N LEU A 42 -4.77 1.32 -22.86
CA LEU A 42 -5.84 0.40 -23.30
C LEU A 42 -5.66 -1.04 -22.81
N ASN A 43 -4.42 -1.48 -22.56
CA ASN A 43 -4.11 -2.82 -22.07
C ASN A 43 -4.25 -2.96 -20.55
N TYR A 44 -4.73 -1.95 -19.83
CA TYR A 44 -4.98 -2.01 -18.41
C TYR A 44 -6.44 -2.34 -18.10
N VAL A 45 -6.63 -3.21 -17.13
CA VAL A 45 -7.90 -3.41 -16.43
C VAL A 45 -7.83 -2.72 -15.08
N TYR A 46 -8.97 -2.22 -14.60
CA TYR A 46 -9.08 -1.59 -13.30
C TYR A 46 -10.37 -1.97 -12.59
N ASN A 47 -10.32 -1.99 -11.26
CA ASN A 47 -11.48 -2.22 -10.42
C ASN A 47 -11.40 -1.35 -9.16
N TYR A 48 -12.58 -0.92 -8.70
CA TYR A 48 -12.74 -0.23 -7.44
C TYR A 48 -13.26 -1.23 -6.40
N GLU A 49 -12.49 -1.49 -5.35
CA GLU A 49 -12.89 -2.41 -4.26
C GLU A 49 -12.58 -1.76 -2.91
N ASN A 50 -13.62 -1.58 -2.09
CA ASN A 50 -13.56 -0.89 -0.80
C ASN A 50 -13.05 0.57 -0.94
N LEU A 51 -11.81 0.82 -0.52
CA LEU A 51 -11.18 2.15 -0.51
C LEU A 51 -10.13 2.30 -1.63
N TRP A 52 -9.93 1.24 -2.43
CA TRP A 52 -8.78 1.12 -3.31
C TRP A 52 -9.23 1.05 -4.77
N PHE A 53 -8.56 1.84 -5.61
CA PHE A 53 -8.61 1.69 -7.05
C PHE A 53 -7.38 0.90 -7.50
N TYR A 54 -7.62 -0.27 -8.06
CA TYR A 54 -6.60 -1.19 -8.54
C TYR A 54 -6.47 -1.07 -10.04
N LEU A 55 -5.23 -1.11 -10.54
CA LEU A 55 -4.92 -1.15 -11.96
C LEU A 55 -3.86 -2.22 -12.21
N GLN A 56 -4.01 -2.95 -13.31
CA GLN A 56 -3.01 -3.91 -13.78
C GLN A 56 -3.12 -4.11 -15.29
N PRO A 57 -2.04 -4.50 -15.97
CA PRO A 57 -2.12 -5.01 -17.34
C PRO A 57 -3.02 -6.26 -17.42
N GLN A 58 -3.79 -6.40 -18.49
CA GLN A 58 -4.81 -7.45 -18.67
C GLN A 58 -4.28 -8.88 -18.57
N HIS A 59 -3.01 -9.11 -18.92
CA HIS A 59 -2.37 -10.43 -18.94
C HIS A 59 -1.24 -10.55 -17.92
N LEU A 60 -1.25 -9.74 -16.86
CA LEU A 60 -0.24 -9.79 -15.81
C LEU A 60 -0.60 -10.84 -14.76
N ASP A 61 0.18 -11.91 -14.70
CA ASP A 61 0.12 -12.87 -13.61
C ASP A 61 1.04 -12.45 -12.46
N LEU A 62 0.43 -11.84 -11.43
CA LEU A 62 1.16 -11.48 -10.23
C LEU A 62 1.56 -12.73 -9.42
N PRO A 63 2.75 -12.74 -8.82
CA PRO A 63 3.17 -13.83 -7.93
C PRO A 63 2.27 -13.89 -6.69
N LEU A 64 2.26 -15.04 -6.00
CA LEU A 64 1.54 -15.19 -4.74
C LEU A 64 2.05 -14.20 -3.68
N GLN A 65 3.37 -14.02 -3.63
CA GLN A 65 4.09 -13.22 -2.65
C GLN A 65 5.33 -12.59 -3.28
N GLY A 66 5.83 -11.51 -2.69
CA GLY A 66 7.00 -10.81 -3.19
C GLY A 66 7.21 -9.46 -2.52
N TRP A 67 8.16 -8.70 -3.07
CA TRP A 67 8.40 -7.32 -2.69
C TRP A 67 7.27 -6.42 -3.17
N LYS A 68 6.84 -5.50 -2.30
CA LYS A 68 5.89 -4.45 -2.61
C LYS A 68 6.51 -3.11 -2.27
N ILE A 69 6.18 -2.10 -3.06
CA ILE A 69 6.57 -0.72 -2.81
C ILE A 69 5.35 0.01 -2.29
N HIS A 70 5.50 0.68 -1.15
CA HIS A 70 4.45 1.49 -0.55
C HIS A 70 4.89 2.95 -0.54
N ILE A 71 3.96 3.82 -0.89
CA ILE A 71 4.20 5.26 -0.93
C ILE A 71 3.24 5.92 0.03
N SER A 72 3.76 6.76 0.92
CA SER A 72 2.98 7.67 1.76
C SER A 72 2.86 9.03 1.09
N ALA A 73 1.90 9.85 1.50
CA ALA A 73 1.77 11.22 1.02
C ALA A 73 1.16 12.11 2.11
N ILE A 74 1.17 13.42 1.88
CA ILE A 74 0.35 14.41 2.59
C ILE A 74 -0.64 15.03 1.61
N THR A 75 -1.63 15.76 2.12
CA THR A 75 -2.69 16.38 1.31
C THR A 75 -2.12 17.27 0.21
N GLU A 76 -1.03 17.97 0.51
CA GLU A 76 -0.39 18.96 -0.34
C GLU A 76 0.29 18.33 -1.56
N ASN A 77 0.78 17.10 -1.46
CA ASN A 77 1.58 16.48 -2.53
C ASN A 77 1.00 15.19 -3.13
N LYS A 78 -0.04 14.59 -2.55
CA LYS A 78 -0.62 13.33 -3.04
C LYS A 78 -1.00 13.34 -4.51
N SER A 79 -1.53 14.45 -5.03
CA SER A 79 -1.97 14.55 -6.42
C SER A 79 -0.79 14.51 -7.40
N GLU A 80 0.33 15.14 -7.03
CA GLU A 80 1.54 15.14 -7.84
C GLU A 80 2.27 13.79 -7.76
N ILE A 81 2.34 13.21 -6.56
CA ILE A 81 2.85 11.85 -6.34
C ILE A 81 2.05 10.84 -7.17
N LEU A 82 0.71 10.89 -7.14
CA LEU A 82 -0.13 9.95 -7.89
C LEU A 82 0.11 10.03 -9.40
N LYS A 83 0.13 11.24 -9.97
CA LYS A 83 0.42 11.43 -11.41
C LYS A 83 1.79 10.89 -11.79
N THR A 84 2.80 11.19 -10.97
CA THR A 84 4.18 10.76 -11.21
C THR A 84 4.29 9.24 -11.15
N VAL A 85 3.73 8.62 -10.11
CA VAL A 85 3.76 7.17 -9.91
C VAL A 85 2.96 6.45 -10.98
N ALA A 86 1.76 6.91 -11.31
CA ALA A 86 0.93 6.30 -12.35
C ALA A 86 1.65 6.32 -13.71
N LYS A 87 2.29 7.44 -14.08
CA LYS A 87 3.09 7.51 -15.31
C LYS A 87 4.22 6.49 -15.33
N ILE A 88 4.92 6.31 -14.21
CA ILE A 88 5.98 5.28 -14.09
C ILE A 88 5.37 3.88 -14.23
N CYS A 89 4.31 3.57 -13.50
CA CYS A 89 3.64 2.27 -13.55
C CYS A 89 3.15 1.95 -14.97
N PHE A 90 2.50 2.88 -15.65
CA PHE A 90 2.05 2.71 -17.03
C PHE A 90 3.22 2.45 -17.98
N SER A 91 4.31 3.23 -17.89
CA SER A 91 5.50 3.05 -18.73
C SER A 91 6.22 1.71 -18.53
N LYS A 92 6.06 1.12 -17.33
CA LYS A 92 6.73 -0.12 -16.91
C LYS A 92 5.78 -1.32 -16.87
N ASN A 93 4.52 -1.17 -17.27
CA ASN A 93 3.48 -2.20 -17.18
C ASN A 93 3.32 -2.82 -15.78
N LEU A 94 3.34 -1.99 -14.73
CA LEU A 94 3.23 -2.45 -13.33
C LEU A 94 1.78 -2.49 -12.84
N SER A 95 1.45 -3.49 -12.01
CA SER A 95 0.24 -3.43 -11.20
C SER A 95 0.43 -2.51 -10.00
N PHE A 96 -0.58 -1.70 -9.72
CA PHE A 96 -0.59 -0.84 -8.54
C PHE A 96 -2.02 -0.55 -8.09
N LYS A 97 -2.14 -0.07 -6.86
CA LYS A 97 -3.39 0.46 -6.31
C LYS A 97 -3.14 1.71 -5.52
N PHE A 98 -4.15 2.56 -5.42
CA PHE A 98 -4.09 3.76 -4.59
C PHE A 98 -5.43 4.06 -3.92
N LEU A 99 -5.40 4.91 -2.89
CA LEU A 99 -6.59 5.42 -2.25
C LEU A 99 -7.28 6.42 -3.16
N ALA A 100 -8.49 6.08 -3.58
CA ALA A 100 -9.23 6.86 -4.56
C ALA A 100 -9.87 8.12 -3.97
N ASP A 101 -9.96 8.20 -2.64
CA ASP A 101 -10.80 9.15 -1.95
C ASP A 101 -10.09 9.88 -0.78
N GLU A 102 -10.42 11.17 -0.64
CA GLU A 102 -9.94 12.08 0.39
C GLU A 102 -10.28 11.62 1.82
N ILE A 103 -11.46 11.06 2.01
CA ILE A 103 -11.90 10.55 3.31
C ILE A 103 -11.12 9.30 3.67
N ASP A 104 -10.84 8.42 2.71
CA ASP A 104 -10.04 7.23 2.92
C ASP A 104 -8.60 7.58 3.32
N PHE A 105 -8.06 8.65 2.74
CA PHE A 105 -6.78 9.21 3.12
C PHE A 105 -6.76 9.69 4.58
N ARG A 106 -7.82 10.40 5.03
CA ARG A 106 -7.96 10.84 6.44
C ARG A 106 -8.18 9.67 7.40
N ILE A 107 -8.95 8.67 6.97
CA ILE A 107 -9.22 7.44 7.72
C ILE A 107 -7.90 6.68 7.94
N LEU A 108 -7.08 6.48 6.89
CA LEU A 108 -5.78 5.79 6.97
C LEU A 108 -4.68 6.56 7.69
N ALA A 109 -4.81 7.88 7.79
CA ALA A 109 -3.98 8.73 8.66
C ALA A 109 -4.42 8.70 10.13
N ASN A 110 -5.58 8.12 10.46
CA ASN A 110 -6.09 8.10 11.84
C ASN A 110 -5.33 7.08 12.71
N LYS A 111 -4.97 7.50 13.92
CA LYS A 111 -4.22 6.72 14.94
C LYS A 111 -4.92 5.44 15.39
N MET A 112 -6.21 5.27 15.08
CA MET A 112 -7.01 4.10 15.48
C MET A 112 -7.05 2.98 14.43
N ILE A 113 -6.44 3.18 13.25
CA ILE A 113 -6.26 2.10 12.27
C ILE A 113 -5.11 1.19 12.69
N ASN A 114 -5.21 -0.09 12.34
CA ASN A 114 -4.11 -1.03 12.50
C ASN A 114 -2.85 -0.42 11.87
N ARG A 115 -1.86 -0.13 12.73
CA ARG A 115 -0.63 0.57 12.37
C ARG A 115 0.20 -0.17 11.31
N GLY A 116 -0.06 -1.46 11.10
CA GLY A 116 0.53 -2.24 10.02
C GLY A 116 0.10 -1.80 8.61
N SER A 117 -1.04 -1.12 8.48
CA SER A 117 -1.62 -0.67 7.21
C SER A 117 -1.77 0.86 7.10
N SER A 118 -1.56 1.61 8.18
CA SER A 118 -1.68 3.07 8.19
C SER A 118 -0.73 3.75 7.21
N ASN A 119 -1.12 4.94 6.74
CA ASN A 119 -0.29 5.85 5.93
C ASN A 119 0.13 5.36 4.53
N LYS A 120 -0.36 4.19 4.08
CA LYS A 120 -0.11 3.67 2.73
C LYS A 120 -1.07 4.34 1.74
N PHE A 121 -0.57 5.24 0.91
CA PHE A 121 -1.35 5.92 -0.13
C PHE A 121 -1.36 5.13 -1.44
N ILE A 122 -0.19 4.70 -1.92
CA ILE A 122 -0.05 3.87 -3.13
C ILE A 122 0.67 2.58 -2.77
N THR A 123 0.28 1.46 -3.40
CA THR A 123 1.03 0.20 -3.37
C THR A 123 1.31 -0.26 -4.79
N ILE A 124 2.56 -0.59 -5.10
CA ILE A 124 3.00 -1.11 -6.39
C ILE A 124 3.46 -2.56 -6.21
N TYR A 125 3.15 -3.40 -7.18
CA TYR A 125 3.41 -4.85 -7.16
C TYR A 125 4.35 -5.26 -8.30
N PRO A 126 5.68 -5.17 -8.09
CA PRO A 126 6.65 -5.77 -8.99
C PRO A 126 6.48 -7.30 -9.06
N ILE A 127 6.75 -7.90 -10.23
CA ILE A 127 6.62 -9.36 -10.43
C ILE A 127 7.78 -10.17 -9.84
N ASN A 128 8.93 -9.55 -9.61
CA ASN A 128 10.12 -10.20 -9.04
C ASN A 128 11.06 -9.17 -8.39
N GLU A 129 12.11 -9.65 -7.73
CA GLU A 129 13.07 -8.79 -7.03
C GLU A 129 13.85 -7.86 -7.99
N LYS A 130 14.15 -8.30 -9.21
CA LYS A 130 14.86 -7.47 -10.19
C LYS A 130 14.01 -6.26 -10.58
N GLU A 131 12.75 -6.48 -10.94
CA GLU A 131 11.82 -5.40 -11.27
C GLU A 131 11.59 -4.48 -10.06
N PHE A 132 11.51 -5.05 -8.86
CA PHE A 132 11.42 -4.28 -7.62
C PHE A 132 12.62 -3.33 -7.45
N LYS A 133 13.86 -3.83 -7.60
CA LYS A 133 15.09 -3.02 -7.50
C LYS A 133 15.12 -1.90 -8.54
N ASP A 134 14.76 -2.23 -9.78
CA ASP A 134 14.75 -1.25 -10.88
C ASP A 134 13.70 -0.14 -10.64
N VAL A 135 12.49 -0.52 -10.21
CA VAL A 135 11.38 0.41 -10.03
C VAL A 135 11.60 1.32 -8.82
N ILE A 136 12.09 0.78 -7.70
CA ILE A 136 12.27 1.59 -6.49
C ILE A 136 13.34 2.67 -6.65
N GLU A 137 14.39 2.42 -7.44
CA GLU A 137 15.40 3.43 -7.80
C GLU A 137 14.81 4.54 -8.67
N ILE A 138 13.99 4.19 -9.67
CA ILE A 138 13.29 5.19 -10.51
C ILE A 138 12.37 6.05 -9.65
N LEU A 139 11.64 5.43 -8.72
CA LEU A 139 10.76 6.14 -7.80
C LEU A 139 11.56 7.05 -6.87
N TYR A 140 12.70 6.60 -6.35
CA TYR A 140 13.56 7.41 -5.49
C TYR A 140 13.94 8.72 -6.16
N GLU A 141 14.44 8.67 -7.39
CA GLU A 141 14.84 9.87 -8.12
C GLU A 141 13.69 10.85 -8.37
N LYS A 142 12.46 10.35 -8.43
CA LYS A 142 11.26 11.18 -8.63
C LYS A 142 10.61 11.64 -7.33
N LEU A 143 10.85 10.95 -6.22
CA LEU A 143 10.08 11.14 -5.00
C LEU A 143 10.90 11.60 -3.78
N LYS A 144 12.24 11.64 -3.86
CA LYS A 144 13.14 11.97 -2.73
C LYS A 144 12.84 13.30 -2.02
N ASP A 145 12.35 14.30 -2.75
CA ASP A 145 12.07 15.63 -2.20
C ASP A 145 10.68 15.79 -1.54
N TYR A 146 9.83 14.77 -1.64
CA TYR A 146 8.49 14.80 -1.04
C TYR A 146 8.49 14.42 0.44
N ASN A 147 7.49 14.93 1.16
CA ASN A 147 7.28 14.64 2.57
C ASN A 147 6.02 13.79 2.76
N GLY A 148 6.06 12.88 3.74
CA GLY A 148 4.96 11.98 4.06
C GLY A 148 5.09 11.44 5.49
N PRO A 149 3.98 10.95 6.06
CA PRO A 149 4.01 10.27 7.34
C PRO A 149 4.76 8.94 7.25
N TYR A 150 5.44 8.56 8.34
CA TYR A 150 6.19 7.30 8.39
C TYR A 150 5.26 6.08 8.29
N ILE A 151 5.69 5.07 7.53
CA ILE A 151 5.04 3.75 7.48
C ILE A 151 5.81 2.80 8.39
N LEU A 152 5.23 2.50 9.56
CA LEU A 152 5.93 1.76 10.62
C LEU A 152 6.27 0.31 10.24
N SER A 153 5.42 -0.33 9.45
CA SER A 153 5.54 -1.75 9.10
C SER A 153 6.54 -2.09 8.01
N ASP A 154 7.15 -1.07 7.39
CA ASP A 154 7.94 -1.19 6.17
C ASP A 154 9.33 -0.54 6.36
N LEU A 155 10.30 -0.91 5.51
CA LEU A 155 11.59 -0.21 5.46
C LEU A 155 11.49 1.01 4.58
N ARG A 156 12.08 2.13 5.03
CA ARG A 156 12.26 3.32 4.19
C ARG A 156 13.35 3.04 3.16
N TYR A 157 13.11 3.44 1.93
CA TYR A 157 14.14 3.38 0.90
C TYR A 157 15.03 4.63 0.94
N LYS A 158 16.31 4.42 1.29
CA LYS A 158 17.30 5.50 1.46
C LYS A 158 16.75 6.60 2.39
N ASP A 159 16.95 7.86 2.04
CA ASP A 159 16.46 9.03 2.77
C ASP A 159 15.06 9.50 2.33
N CYS A 160 14.43 8.85 1.35
CA CYS A 160 13.14 9.28 0.80
C CYS A 160 12.00 9.07 1.81
N LYS A 161 11.44 10.18 2.30
CA LYS A 161 10.43 10.15 3.39
C LYS A 161 9.10 9.54 2.99
N VAL A 162 8.84 9.42 1.69
CA VAL A 162 7.58 8.89 1.16
C VAL A 162 7.68 7.47 0.63
N LEU A 163 8.88 6.91 0.43
CA LEU A 163 9.09 5.66 -0.29
C LEU A 163 9.53 4.54 0.64
N TYR A 164 8.73 3.47 0.69
CA TYR A 164 8.91 2.35 1.58
C TYR A 164 8.73 1.02 0.84
N TYR A 165 9.23 -0.07 1.42
CA TYR A 165 9.07 -1.41 0.85
C TYR A 165 8.95 -2.49 1.92
N ARG A 166 8.30 -3.58 1.56
CA ARG A 166 8.13 -4.77 2.40
C ARG A 166 7.87 -6.01 1.55
N TYR A 167 8.34 -7.16 2.03
CA TYR A 167 7.98 -8.47 1.49
C TYR A 167 6.67 -8.99 2.12
N GLY A 168 5.78 -9.55 1.31
CA GLY A 168 4.53 -10.17 1.80
C GLY A 168 3.63 -10.69 0.69
N GLY A 169 2.41 -11.12 1.03
CA GLY A 169 1.48 -11.76 0.08
C GLY A 169 0.90 -10.76 -0.92
N ILE A 170 1.16 -10.91 -2.22
CA ILE A 170 0.71 -10.01 -3.29
C ILE A 170 -0.73 -10.32 -3.69
N ARG A 171 -1.01 -11.58 -4.01
CA ARG A 171 -2.39 -12.06 -4.20
C ARG A 171 -2.98 -12.44 -2.85
N LYS A 172 -4.30 -12.29 -2.70
CA LYS A 172 -5.01 -12.74 -1.49
C LYS A 172 -4.91 -14.26 -1.43
N TYR A 173 -4.23 -14.79 -0.41
CA TYR A 173 -4.19 -16.21 -0.07
C TYR A 173 -4.69 -16.34 1.36
N GLU A 174 -5.98 -16.64 1.47
CA GLU A 174 -6.72 -16.70 2.73
C GLU A 174 -6.95 -18.16 3.11
N VAL A 175 -6.57 -18.54 4.32
CA VAL A 175 -6.85 -19.85 4.91
C VAL A 175 -7.84 -19.66 6.05
N LEU A 176 -8.86 -20.51 6.09
CA LEU A 176 -9.85 -20.46 7.16
C LEU A 176 -9.24 -21.10 8.41
N THR A 177 -9.17 -20.34 9.50
CA THR A 177 -8.73 -20.88 10.78
C THR A 177 -9.80 -21.78 11.39
N PHE A 178 -9.43 -22.58 12.38
CA PHE A 178 -10.40 -23.41 13.13
C PHE A 178 -11.46 -22.57 13.88
N MET A 179 -11.21 -21.27 14.08
CA MET A 179 -12.16 -20.30 14.64
C MET A 179 -13.05 -19.63 13.56
N GLY A 180 -12.90 -20.00 12.29
CA GLY A 180 -13.64 -19.41 11.17
C GLY A 180 -13.11 -18.04 10.73
N GLU A 181 -11.93 -17.63 11.19
CA GLU A 181 -11.29 -16.38 10.78
C GLU A 181 -10.49 -16.59 9.49
N LYS A 182 -10.25 -15.51 8.73
CA LYS A 182 -9.46 -15.56 7.49
C LYS A 182 -8.03 -15.07 7.75
N ASP A 183 -7.07 -15.99 7.65
CA ASP A 183 -5.65 -15.68 7.79
C ASP A 183 -5.00 -15.47 6.43
N LEU A 184 -4.31 -14.34 6.26
CA LEU A 184 -3.46 -14.13 5.09
C LEU A 184 -2.15 -14.88 5.25
N ARG A 185 -1.83 -15.74 4.28
CA ARG A 185 -0.67 -16.65 4.32
C ARG A 185 0.32 -16.35 3.20
N ILE A 186 1.58 -16.69 3.44
CA ILE A 186 2.67 -16.80 2.46
C ILE A 186 3.33 -18.17 2.60
N ILE A 187 4.04 -18.61 1.57
CA ILE A 187 4.70 -19.90 1.49
C ILE A 187 6.20 -19.72 1.76
N ASP A 188 6.74 -20.50 2.69
CA ASP A 188 8.18 -20.52 2.97
C ASP A 188 8.95 -21.36 1.92
N PRO A 189 10.30 -21.34 1.91
CA PRO A 189 11.09 -22.12 0.95
C PRO A 189 10.90 -23.64 1.03
N ASN A 190 10.37 -24.15 2.14
CA ASN A 190 10.08 -25.57 2.35
C ASN A 190 8.64 -25.93 1.94
N GLY A 191 7.85 -24.96 1.47
CA GLY A 191 6.45 -25.16 1.07
C GLY A 191 5.44 -24.99 2.20
N ASN A 192 5.84 -24.56 3.39
CA ASN A 192 4.92 -24.39 4.52
C ASN A 192 4.13 -23.08 4.43
N GLU A 193 2.85 -23.13 4.79
CA GLU A 193 2.00 -21.95 4.91
C GLU A 193 2.24 -21.21 6.24
N ILE A 194 2.82 -20.02 6.15
CA ILE A 194 3.04 -19.15 7.32
C ILE A 194 2.19 -17.89 7.24
N GLU A 195 1.90 -17.30 8.39
CA GLU A 195 1.15 -16.05 8.51
C GLU A 195 1.92 -14.85 7.92
N ASP A 196 1.29 -14.05 7.06
CA ASP A 196 1.79 -12.74 6.64
C ASP A 196 1.56 -11.71 7.76
N ARG A 197 2.41 -11.74 8.78
CA ARG A 197 2.28 -10.93 10.01
C ARG A 197 2.40 -9.44 9.77
N ARG A 198 1.30 -8.69 9.89
CA ARG A 198 1.25 -7.22 9.69
C ARG A 198 1.43 -6.45 11.00
N VAL A 199 2.64 -6.51 11.55
CA VAL A 199 3.03 -5.76 12.76
C VAL A 199 3.48 -4.33 12.43
N ALA A 200 3.46 -3.44 13.43
CA ALA A 200 3.81 -2.02 13.31
C ALA A 200 5.33 -1.76 13.42
N TYR A 201 6.12 -2.67 12.88
CA TYR A 201 7.58 -2.57 12.72
C TYR A 201 7.97 -3.46 11.54
N TRP A 202 9.15 -3.24 10.97
CA TRP A 202 9.66 -4.11 9.91
C TRP A 202 9.96 -5.50 10.48
N ASN A 203 9.28 -6.50 9.95
CA ASN A 203 9.38 -7.89 10.37
C ASN A 203 9.25 -8.81 9.14
N PRO A 204 10.33 -8.97 8.35
CA PRO A 204 10.31 -9.82 7.17
C PRO A 204 10.20 -11.29 7.62
N PRO A 205 9.76 -12.18 6.71
CA PRO A 205 9.88 -13.63 6.95
C PRO A 205 11.33 -14.04 7.16
N TYR A 206 11.59 -15.11 7.93
CA TYR A 206 12.93 -15.51 8.35
C TYR A 206 13.91 -15.80 7.19
N TRP A 207 13.40 -16.14 6.02
CA TRP A 207 14.20 -16.44 4.82
C TRP A 207 14.44 -15.21 3.93
N ILE A 208 13.85 -14.06 4.26
CA ILE A 208 13.97 -12.83 3.50
C ILE A 208 14.98 -11.91 4.18
N LYS A 209 16.02 -11.52 3.44
CA LYS A 209 16.96 -10.46 3.81
C LYS A 209 16.59 -9.16 3.12
N ASP A 210 17.10 -8.04 3.64
CA ASP A 210 16.96 -6.76 2.95
C ASP A 210 17.79 -6.76 1.65
N PRO A 211 17.16 -6.57 0.48
CA PRO A 211 17.81 -6.65 -0.82
C PRO A 211 18.83 -5.54 -1.09
N PHE A 212 18.89 -4.52 -0.22
CA PHE A 212 19.83 -3.39 -0.33
C PHE A 212 20.86 -3.35 0.79
N GLN A 213 20.81 -4.28 1.73
CA GLN A 213 21.84 -4.37 2.76
C GLN A 213 23.13 -4.91 2.14
N ILE A 214 24.22 -4.16 2.28
CA ILE A 214 25.55 -4.60 1.88
C ILE A 214 26.11 -5.42 3.05
N ASP A 215 26.38 -6.70 2.83
CA ASP A 215 27.09 -7.51 3.81
C ASP A 215 28.54 -7.00 3.93
N GLU A 216 28.88 -6.37 5.06
CA GLU A 216 30.24 -5.87 5.37
C GLU A 216 31.30 -6.99 5.45
N THR A 217 30.92 -8.26 5.30
CA THR A 217 31.80 -9.43 5.41
C THR A 217 32.47 -9.86 4.11
N SER A 218 32.31 -9.11 3.01
CA SER A 218 32.96 -9.43 1.73
C SER A 218 34.36 -8.83 1.53
N ASN A 219 34.91 -8.16 2.56
CA ASN A 219 36.28 -7.64 2.56
C ASN A 219 37.11 -8.30 3.69
N VAL A 220 37.47 -9.56 3.51
CA VAL A 220 38.64 -10.19 4.16
C VAL A 220 39.37 -11.04 3.15
#